data_AF-A0A1H7NJ27-F1
#
_entry.id   AF-A0A1H7NJ27-F1
#
_cell.length_a   1.000
_cell.length_b   1.000
_cell.length_c   1.000
_cell.angle_alpha   90.00
_cell.angle_beta   90.00
_cell.angle_gamma   90.00
#
_symmetry.space_group_name_H-M   'P 1'
#
loop_
_entity.id
_entity.type
_entity.pdbx_description
1 polymer ?
#
loop_
_entity_poly.entity_id
_entity_poly.type
_entity_poly.pdbx_seq_one_letter_code
_entity_poly.pdbx_strand_id
1 'polypeptide(L)'
;MKSSLIHVAMAALAAVVGGSLAACGSAPITSYYTLTPPAANGNTAAAPSTSPPLRLPPAYVIEVLPVGVPESLDQPQIVIRKSDSGVAVLENERWSAPLSEELRAALSTQLSRQLGTQDVAGLGAQPGRELLRIKVQMRRFDAWPGVRVNLAADWSIAQAGDTPARLSCRTELTEPALGGYTEMVVSQQRLLSQLSQAIGAAMARWPQGQCPGPLPATAGAAAAAGAGLRTS
;
A
#
# COMPACT_ATOMS: atom_id res chain seq x y z
N MET A 1 0.62 -77.87 -26.62
CA MET A 1 1.19 -77.06 -25.51
C MET A 1 2.04 -75.87 -26.01
N LYS A 2 1.54 -75.03 -26.93
CA LYS A 2 2.23 -73.78 -27.38
C LYS A 2 1.43 -72.49 -27.10
N SER A 3 0.13 -72.61 -26.83
CA SER A 3 -0.76 -71.47 -26.54
C SER A 3 -0.63 -70.93 -25.10
N SER A 4 -0.18 -71.76 -24.14
CA SER A 4 -0.17 -71.37 -22.72
C SER A 4 1.00 -70.49 -22.29
N LEU A 5 2.11 -70.48 -23.03
CA LEU A 5 3.32 -69.69 -22.70
C LEU A 5 3.22 -68.23 -23.14
N ILE A 6 2.41 -67.93 -24.16
CA ILE A 6 2.26 -66.55 -24.69
C ILE A 6 1.42 -65.68 -23.76
N HIS A 7 0.40 -66.27 -23.11
CA HIS A 7 -0.47 -65.54 -22.18
C HIS A 7 0.25 -65.14 -20.87
N VAL A 8 1.22 -65.94 -20.42
CA VAL A 8 2.00 -65.65 -19.19
C VAL A 8 3.01 -64.52 -19.44
N ALA A 9 3.62 -64.46 -20.63
CA ALA A 9 4.55 -63.39 -20.98
C ALA A 9 3.86 -62.02 -21.17
N MET A 10 2.63 -62.03 -21.68
CA MET A 10 1.86 -60.81 -21.94
C MET A 10 1.22 -60.23 -20.67
N ALA A 11 0.96 -61.06 -19.66
CA ALA A 11 0.45 -60.61 -18.36
C ALA A 11 1.52 -59.93 -17.48
N ALA A 12 2.81 -60.21 -17.69
CA ALA A 12 3.90 -59.64 -16.89
C ALA A 12 4.33 -58.23 -17.33
N LEU A 13 4.03 -57.82 -18.58
CA LEU A 13 4.43 -56.50 -19.09
C LEU A 13 3.38 -55.40 -18.85
N ALA A 14 2.16 -55.77 -18.46
CA ALA A 14 1.08 -54.81 -18.20
C ALA A 14 1.07 -54.25 -16.76
N ALA A 15 1.91 -54.78 -15.86
CA ALA A 15 1.88 -54.44 -14.44
C ALA A 15 2.83 -53.31 -14.00
N VAL A 16 3.65 -52.74 -14.90
CA VAL A 16 4.69 -51.75 -14.53
C VAL A 16 4.31 -50.30 -14.89
N VAL A 17 3.23 -50.07 -15.66
CA VAL A 17 2.86 -48.72 -16.15
C VAL A 17 1.83 -47.99 -15.27
N GLY A 18 1.46 -48.57 -14.12
CA GLY A 18 0.41 -48.02 -13.24
C GLY A 18 0.90 -47.27 -11.99
N GLY A 19 2.19 -46.98 -11.88
CA GLY A 19 2.79 -46.42 -10.66
C GLY A 19 3.21 -44.96 -10.78
N SER A 20 2.61 -44.10 -9.96
CA SER A 20 3.08 -42.77 -9.54
C SER A 20 3.04 -41.60 -10.53
N LEU A 21 1.83 -41.06 -10.76
CA LEU A 21 1.62 -39.61 -10.88
C LEU A 21 0.62 -39.11 -9.83
N ALA A 22 0.85 -39.45 -8.56
CA ALA A 22 0.23 -38.73 -7.44
C ALA A 22 1.07 -37.51 -7.09
N ALA A 23 1.28 -36.61 -8.06
CA ALA A 23 1.78 -35.27 -7.78
C ALA A 23 0.60 -34.42 -7.30
N CYS A 24 0.06 -34.75 -6.12
CA CYS A 24 -0.73 -33.80 -5.33
C CYS A 24 0.24 -32.74 -4.78
N GLY A 25 0.85 -31.95 -5.66
CA GLY A 25 1.53 -30.73 -5.27
C GLY A 25 0.44 -29.71 -4.95
N SER A 26 0.19 -29.48 -3.66
CA SER A 26 -0.65 -28.37 -3.21
C SER A 26 -0.12 -27.09 -3.86
N ALA A 27 -0.95 -26.42 -4.65
CA ALA A 27 -0.56 -25.14 -5.23
C ALA A 27 -0.19 -24.17 -4.08
N PRO A 28 0.92 -23.42 -4.19
CA PRO A 28 1.31 -22.46 -3.16
C PRO A 28 0.19 -21.43 -2.94
N ILE A 29 -0.10 -21.11 -1.68
CA ILE A 29 -1.11 -20.11 -1.32
C ILE A 29 -0.55 -18.72 -1.64
N THR A 30 -1.13 -18.03 -2.63
CA THR A 30 -0.81 -16.63 -2.92
C THR A 30 -1.67 -15.71 -2.05
N SER A 31 -1.02 -14.80 -1.32
CA SER A 31 -1.64 -13.74 -0.53
C SER A 31 -1.59 -12.41 -1.29
N TYR A 32 -2.72 -11.68 -1.28
CA TYR A 32 -2.84 -10.38 -1.92
C TYR A 32 -3.00 -9.27 -0.89
N TYR A 33 -2.32 -8.15 -1.12
CA TYR A 33 -2.23 -7.02 -0.20
C TYR A 33 -2.60 -5.71 -0.90
N THR A 34 -3.20 -4.80 -0.15
CA THR A 34 -3.52 -3.44 -0.62
C THR A 34 -2.95 -2.37 0.31
N LEU A 35 -2.56 -1.24 -0.26
CA LEU A 35 -2.14 -0.04 0.47
C LEU A 35 -3.33 0.85 0.85
N THR A 36 -4.52 0.58 0.32
CA THR A 36 -5.73 1.29 0.72
C THR A 36 -6.29 0.63 1.98
N PRO A 37 -6.20 1.28 3.16
CA PRO A 37 -6.77 0.70 4.37
C PRO A 37 -8.29 0.62 4.22
N PRO A 38 -8.94 -0.42 4.78
CA PRO A 38 -10.40 -0.49 4.80
C PRO A 38 -10.96 0.79 5.44
N ALA A 39 -12.07 1.28 4.89
CA ALA A 39 -12.81 2.36 5.54
C ALA A 39 -13.05 1.94 6.99
N ALA A 40 -12.73 2.82 7.94
CA ALA A 40 -13.03 2.58 9.34
C ALA A 40 -14.56 2.58 9.48
N ASN A 41 -15.17 1.43 9.27
CA ASN A 41 -16.57 1.19 9.55
C ASN A 41 -16.70 1.34 11.06
N GLY A 42 -17.42 2.34 11.53
CA GLY A 42 -17.58 2.71 12.94
C GLY A 42 -18.34 1.67 13.79
N ASN A 43 -18.05 0.38 13.63
CA ASN A 43 -18.69 -0.73 14.34
C ASN A 43 -17.89 -1.25 15.53
N THR A 44 -16.74 -0.65 15.87
CA THR A 44 -16.22 -0.77 17.24
C THR A 44 -17.02 0.21 18.08
N ALA A 45 -17.74 -0.29 19.09
CA ALA A 45 -18.57 0.49 19.99
C ALA A 45 -17.79 1.67 20.60
N ALA A 46 -17.78 2.80 19.90
CA ALA A 46 -17.21 4.04 20.35
C ALA A 46 -18.31 4.79 21.09
N ALA A 47 -17.98 5.22 22.30
CA ALA A 47 -18.71 6.21 23.09
C ALA A 47 -19.21 7.38 22.19
N PRO A 48 -20.33 8.04 22.56
CA PRO A 48 -20.99 9.04 21.72
C PRO A 48 -19.99 10.10 21.28
N SER A 49 -19.53 9.98 20.04
CA SER A 49 -18.63 10.94 19.42
C SER A 49 -19.50 12.11 19.05
N THR A 50 -19.28 13.25 19.72
CA THR A 50 -19.86 14.54 19.35
C THR A 50 -19.74 14.69 17.84
N SER A 51 -20.89 14.80 17.16
CA SER A 51 -20.95 14.98 15.72
C SER A 51 -19.96 16.08 15.33
N PRO A 52 -18.98 15.83 14.45
CA PRO A 52 -18.09 16.89 14.01
C PRO A 52 -18.94 18.01 13.40
N PRO A 53 -18.60 19.29 13.62
CA PRO A 53 -19.35 20.39 13.06
C PRO A 53 -19.47 20.22 11.54
N LEU A 54 -20.65 20.55 11.00
CA LEU A 54 -20.92 20.51 9.56
C LEU A 54 -19.89 21.41 8.85
N ARG A 55 -18.82 20.82 8.33
CA ARG A 55 -17.77 21.55 7.64
C ARG A 55 -18.24 21.73 6.20
N LEU A 56 -18.44 22.98 5.77
CA LEU A 56 -18.74 23.23 4.36
C LEU A 56 -17.61 22.63 3.49
N PRO A 57 -17.95 21.99 2.36
CA PRO A 57 -16.95 21.46 1.46
C PRO A 57 -16.03 22.59 0.98
N PRO A 58 -14.73 22.33 0.83
CA PRO A 58 -13.80 23.35 0.38
C PRO A 58 -14.13 23.80 -1.06
N ALA A 59 -13.83 25.07 -1.35
CA ALA A 59 -14.00 25.68 -2.68
C ALA A 59 -13.03 25.13 -3.75
N TYR A 60 -12.28 24.07 -3.43
CA TYR A 60 -11.36 23.40 -4.34
C TYR A 60 -11.67 21.89 -4.45
N VAL A 61 -11.27 21.32 -5.58
CA VAL A 61 -11.11 19.87 -5.82
C VAL A 61 -9.64 19.54 -5.97
N ILE A 62 -9.28 18.28 -5.74
CA ILE A 62 -7.91 17.81 -5.96
C ILE A 62 -7.85 16.91 -7.20
N GLU A 63 -6.68 16.84 -7.81
CA GLU A 63 -6.34 15.84 -8.81
C GLU A 63 -5.04 15.18 -8.37
N VAL A 64 -5.13 13.95 -7.88
CA VAL A 64 -3.94 13.15 -7.55
C VAL A 64 -3.44 12.50 -8.82
N LEU A 65 -2.30 12.98 -9.30
CA LEU A 65 -1.65 12.47 -10.50
C LEU A 65 -1.05 11.08 -10.26
N PRO A 66 -0.76 10.30 -11.32
CA PRO A 66 -0.04 9.03 -11.19
C PRO A 66 1.22 9.19 -10.33
N VAL A 67 1.39 8.26 -9.38
CA VAL A 67 2.53 8.27 -8.46
C VAL A 67 3.73 7.68 -9.20
N GLY A 68 4.82 8.45 -9.29
CA GLY A 68 6.06 7.93 -9.87
C GLY A 68 6.72 6.94 -8.91
N VAL A 69 7.08 5.76 -9.40
CA VAL A 69 7.74 4.69 -8.65
C VAL A 69 8.93 4.17 -9.47
N PRO A 70 10.06 3.79 -8.85
CA PRO A 70 11.13 3.10 -9.57
C PRO A 70 10.62 1.83 -10.25
N GLU A 71 11.01 1.59 -11.51
CA GLU A 71 10.54 0.46 -12.31
C GLU A 71 10.75 -0.91 -11.62
N SER A 72 11.83 -1.05 -10.85
CA SER A 72 12.16 -2.26 -10.09
C SER A 72 11.17 -2.59 -8.97
N LEU A 73 10.35 -1.61 -8.56
CA LEU A 73 9.35 -1.76 -7.51
C LEU A 73 7.92 -1.77 -8.09
N ASP A 74 7.72 -1.28 -9.31
CA ASP A 74 6.39 -1.13 -9.92
C ASP A 74 5.90 -2.43 -10.58
N GLN A 75 5.76 -3.47 -9.77
CA GLN A 75 5.34 -4.80 -10.16
C GLN A 75 4.31 -5.35 -9.17
N PRO A 76 3.49 -6.34 -9.57
CA PRO A 76 2.50 -6.94 -8.67
C PRO A 76 3.12 -7.72 -7.51
N GLN A 77 4.36 -8.21 -7.60
CA GLN A 77 5.02 -8.91 -6.49
C GLN A 77 5.57 -7.93 -5.46
N ILE A 78 5.46 -8.27 -4.17
CA ILE A 78 6.06 -7.48 -3.11
C ILE A 78 7.59 -7.65 -3.14
N VAL A 79 8.30 -6.53 -3.09
CA VAL A 79 9.76 -6.48 -3.03
C VAL A 79 10.19 -6.13 -1.61
N ILE A 80 11.05 -6.94 -1.02
CA ILE A 80 11.60 -6.74 0.33
C ILE A 80 13.12 -6.59 0.30
N ARG A 81 13.66 -6.00 1.35
CA ARG A 81 15.11 -5.93 1.61
C ARG A 81 15.55 -7.16 2.40
N LYS A 82 16.66 -7.77 1.96
CA LYS A 82 17.37 -8.84 2.67
C LYS A 82 18.65 -8.33 3.34
N SER A 83 19.24 -7.28 2.77
CA SER A 83 20.43 -6.61 3.29
C SER A 83 20.51 -5.19 2.70
N ASP A 84 21.56 -4.44 3.04
CA ASP A 84 21.75 -3.09 2.51
C ASP A 84 21.92 -3.07 0.98
N SER A 85 22.41 -4.15 0.38
CA SER A 85 22.58 -4.30 -1.07
C SER A 85 21.65 -5.34 -1.72
N GLY A 86 20.91 -6.11 -0.93
CA GLY A 86 20.09 -7.23 -1.39
C GLY A 86 18.60 -6.95 -1.33
N VAL A 87 17.91 -7.22 -2.43
CA VAL A 87 16.45 -7.27 -2.53
C VAL A 87 15.97 -8.69 -2.81
N ALA A 88 14.72 -8.98 -2.48
CA ALA A 88 14.04 -10.18 -2.93
C ALA A 88 12.62 -9.87 -3.38
N VAL A 89 12.23 -10.49 -4.48
CA VAL A 89 10.87 -10.50 -4.99
C VAL A 89 10.15 -11.69 -4.36
N LEU A 90 8.98 -11.44 -3.79
CA LEU A 90 8.15 -12.47 -3.18
C LEU A 90 7.11 -12.95 -4.20
N GLU A 91 7.17 -14.23 -4.58
CA GLU A 91 6.28 -14.79 -5.61
C GLU A 91 4.85 -15.01 -5.10
N ASN A 92 4.68 -15.29 -3.80
CA ASN A 92 3.40 -15.64 -3.21
C ASN A 92 2.75 -14.47 -2.47
N GLU A 93 3.44 -13.34 -2.36
CA GLU A 93 3.02 -12.15 -1.64
C GLU A 93 2.95 -11.02 -2.63
N ARG A 94 1.74 -10.65 -3.02
CA ARG A 94 1.49 -9.77 -4.16
C ARG A 94 0.65 -8.59 -3.75
N TRP A 95 0.90 -7.45 -4.36
CA TRP A 95 -0.05 -6.34 -4.40
C TRP A 95 -1.29 -6.73 -5.20
N SER A 96 -2.45 -6.19 -4.83
CA SER A 96 -3.70 -6.35 -5.58
C SER A 96 -3.68 -5.67 -6.95
N ALA A 97 -2.83 -4.66 -7.13
CA ALA A 97 -2.54 -3.97 -8.38
C ALA A 97 -1.04 -3.60 -8.43
N PRO A 98 -0.48 -3.17 -9.57
CA PRO A 98 0.88 -2.61 -9.59
C PRO A 98 1.08 -1.54 -8.50
N LEU A 99 2.27 -1.48 -7.92
CA LEU A 99 2.55 -0.66 -6.73
C LEU A 99 2.21 0.83 -6.94
N SER A 100 2.46 1.38 -8.13
CA SER A 100 2.12 2.77 -8.46
C SER A 100 0.62 3.05 -8.34
N GLU A 101 -0.23 2.12 -8.78
CA GLU A 101 -1.69 2.21 -8.66
C GLU A 101 -2.16 2.05 -7.22
N GLU A 102 -1.59 1.11 -6.46
CA GLU A 102 -1.88 0.97 -5.02
C GLU A 102 -1.55 2.24 -4.23
N LEU A 103 -0.40 2.85 -4.51
CA LEU A 103 0.03 4.11 -3.88
C LEU A 103 -0.91 5.26 -4.25
N ARG A 104 -1.26 5.39 -5.53
CA ARG A 104 -2.13 6.46 -6.03
C ARG A 104 -3.54 6.33 -5.45
N ALA A 105 -4.11 5.12 -5.43
CA ALA A 105 -5.43 4.84 -4.84
C ALA A 105 -5.46 5.13 -3.33
N ALA A 106 -4.43 4.69 -2.60
CA ALA A 106 -4.32 4.94 -1.16
C ALA A 106 -4.22 6.43 -0.84
N LEU A 107 -3.37 7.18 -1.55
CA LEU A 107 -3.19 8.62 -1.36
C LEU A 107 -4.46 9.39 -1.73
N SER A 108 -5.09 9.07 -2.86
CA SER A 108 -6.36 9.68 -3.29
C SER A 108 -7.45 9.51 -2.23
N THR A 109 -7.59 8.29 -1.71
CA THR A 109 -8.58 7.96 -0.67
C THR A 109 -8.31 8.73 0.62
N GLN A 110 -7.06 8.75 1.10
CA GLN A 110 -6.70 9.40 2.35
C GLN A 110 -6.82 10.93 2.26
N LEU A 111 -6.34 11.54 1.17
CA LEU A 111 -6.41 12.98 0.96
C LEU A 111 -7.86 13.44 0.81
N SER A 112 -8.66 12.79 -0.02
CA SER A 112 -10.07 13.13 -0.22
C SER A 112 -10.83 13.11 1.11
N ARG A 113 -10.63 12.06 1.93
CA ARG A 113 -11.22 11.94 3.26
C ARG A 113 -10.72 13.03 4.22
N GLN A 114 -9.41 13.26 4.28
CA GLN A 114 -8.80 14.21 5.21
C GLN A 114 -9.22 15.66 4.92
N LEU A 115 -9.37 16.02 3.65
CA LEU A 115 -9.64 17.37 3.19
C LEU A 115 -11.13 17.66 3.02
N GLY A 116 -11.97 16.62 3.05
CA GLY A 116 -13.40 16.74 2.78
C GLY A 116 -13.69 17.17 1.33
N THR A 117 -12.87 16.73 0.38
CA THR A 117 -13.02 17.03 -1.05
C THR A 117 -12.97 15.77 -1.90
N GLN A 118 -13.08 15.92 -3.22
CA GLN A 118 -13.05 14.84 -4.19
C GLN A 118 -11.76 14.91 -5.02
N ASP A 119 -11.16 13.75 -5.26
CA ASP A 119 -10.20 13.56 -6.34
C ASP A 119 -10.94 13.44 -7.68
N VAL A 120 -10.71 14.40 -8.57
CA VAL A 120 -11.36 14.50 -9.89
C VAL A 120 -10.47 14.03 -11.03
N ALA A 121 -9.36 13.36 -10.72
CA ALA A 121 -8.45 12.83 -11.72
C ALA A 121 -9.20 11.94 -12.75
N GLY A 122 -9.06 12.25 -14.03
CA GLY A 122 -9.76 11.56 -15.13
C GLY A 122 -11.24 11.96 -15.33
N LEU A 123 -11.82 12.78 -14.45
CA LEU A 123 -13.20 13.29 -14.54
C LEU A 123 -13.28 14.74 -15.03
N GLY A 124 -12.16 15.47 -14.96
CA GLY A 124 -12.06 16.87 -15.38
C GLY A 124 -12.37 17.86 -14.26
N ALA A 125 -12.06 19.14 -14.50
CA ALA A 125 -12.27 20.20 -13.52
C ALA A 125 -13.77 20.49 -13.33
N GLN A 126 -14.18 20.77 -12.09
CA GLN A 126 -15.54 21.22 -11.79
C GLN A 126 -15.64 22.75 -11.99
N PRO A 127 -16.64 23.26 -12.74
CA PRO A 127 -16.82 24.70 -12.92
C PRO A 127 -16.96 25.43 -11.57
N GLY A 128 -16.28 26.56 -11.42
CA GLY A 128 -16.35 27.38 -10.21
C GLY A 128 -15.60 26.82 -8.99
N ARG A 129 -14.85 25.72 -9.14
CA ARG A 129 -13.97 25.18 -8.09
C ARG A 129 -12.52 25.24 -8.52
N GLU A 130 -11.64 25.65 -7.61
CA GLU A 130 -10.20 25.62 -7.86
C GLU A 130 -9.72 24.17 -8.00
N LEU A 131 -8.84 23.89 -8.97
CA LEU A 131 -8.25 22.56 -9.14
C LEU A 131 -6.81 22.55 -8.63
N LEU A 132 -6.55 21.75 -7.60
CA LEU A 132 -5.22 21.54 -7.03
C LEU A 132 -4.65 20.19 -7.46
N ARG A 133 -3.56 20.23 -8.23
CA ARG A 133 -2.84 19.04 -8.67
C ARG A 133 -1.80 18.62 -7.65
N ILE A 134 -1.86 17.36 -7.25
CA ILE A 134 -0.92 16.75 -6.32
C ILE A 134 -0.09 15.75 -7.12
N LYS A 135 1.22 15.98 -7.18
CA LYS A 135 2.20 15.06 -7.78
C LYS A 135 3.06 14.47 -6.68
N VAL A 136 3.25 13.16 -6.73
CA VAL A 136 4.14 12.43 -5.80
C VAL A 136 5.12 11.60 -6.61
N GLN A 137 6.39 11.60 -6.18
CA GLN A 137 7.47 10.79 -6.72
C GLN A 137 8.10 10.01 -5.57
N MET A 138 7.89 8.71 -5.57
CA MET A 138 8.46 7.80 -4.59
C MET A 138 9.95 7.64 -4.86
N ARG A 139 10.79 8.09 -3.93
CA ARG A 139 12.25 7.96 -4.00
C ARG A 139 12.74 6.71 -3.28
N ARG A 140 12.01 6.31 -2.24
CA ARG A 140 12.29 5.12 -1.44
C ARG A 140 10.99 4.54 -0.93
N PHE A 141 10.81 3.23 -1.07
CA PHE A 141 9.74 2.48 -0.44
C PHE A 141 10.26 1.08 -0.10
N ASP A 142 11.09 1.02 0.94
CA ASP A 142 11.74 -0.21 1.35
C ASP A 142 10.97 -0.87 2.48
N ALA A 143 10.89 -2.19 2.44
CA ALA A 143 10.39 -2.99 3.54
C ALA A 143 11.46 -3.99 4.00
N TRP A 144 11.76 -3.96 5.30
CA TRP A 144 12.63 -4.91 5.99
C TRP A 144 11.75 -5.75 6.92
N PRO A 145 11.36 -6.97 6.51
CA PRO A 145 10.48 -7.82 7.31
C PRO A 145 11.01 -8.02 8.74
N GLY A 146 10.14 -7.88 9.73
CA GLY A 146 10.48 -8.00 11.14
C GLY A 146 11.26 -6.81 11.74
N VAL A 147 11.58 -5.78 10.94
CA VAL A 147 12.39 -4.64 11.39
C VAL A 147 11.64 -3.34 11.18
N ARG A 148 11.49 -2.89 9.93
CA ARG A 148 10.97 -1.55 9.61
C ARG A 148 10.57 -1.41 8.16
N VAL A 149 9.82 -0.37 7.88
CA VAL A 149 9.52 0.13 6.55
C VAL A 149 9.99 1.58 6.45
N ASN A 150 10.51 1.96 5.28
CA ASN A 150 11.03 3.29 5.01
C ASN A 150 10.36 3.87 3.78
N LEU A 151 9.98 5.14 3.85
CA LEU A 151 9.43 5.89 2.75
C LEU A 151 10.16 7.22 2.60
N ALA A 152 10.55 7.57 1.37
CA ALA A 152 11.00 8.90 1.01
C ALA A 152 10.27 9.32 -0.27
N ALA A 153 9.66 10.49 -0.25
CA ALA A 153 8.89 11.00 -1.38
C ALA A 153 9.18 12.49 -1.60
N ASP A 154 9.36 12.85 -2.87
CA ASP A 154 9.28 14.24 -3.33
C ASP A 154 7.85 14.49 -3.82
N TRP A 155 7.21 15.56 -3.38
CA TRP A 155 5.83 15.86 -3.75
C TRP A 155 5.60 17.35 -3.97
N SER A 156 4.58 17.68 -4.77
CA SER A 156 4.22 19.05 -5.06
C SER A 156 2.71 19.25 -5.12
N ILE A 157 2.27 20.44 -4.72
CA ILE A 157 0.90 20.92 -4.92
C ILE A 157 0.99 22.07 -5.92
N ALA A 158 0.15 22.08 -6.93
CA ALA A 158 0.07 23.16 -7.90
C ALA A 158 -1.38 23.51 -8.23
N GLN A 159 -1.71 24.80 -8.21
CA GLN A 159 -2.98 25.30 -8.71
C GLN A 159 -3.00 25.22 -10.25
N ALA A 160 -4.08 24.73 -10.84
CA ALA A 160 -4.30 24.83 -12.27
C ALA A 160 -4.80 26.24 -12.65
N GLY A 161 -4.29 26.80 -13.75
CA GLY A 161 -4.66 28.13 -14.24
C GLY A 161 -3.47 28.92 -14.80
N ASP A 162 -3.70 30.20 -15.09
CA ASP A 162 -2.74 31.06 -15.82
C ASP A 162 -1.56 31.54 -14.96
N THR A 163 -1.71 31.65 -13.65
CA THR A 163 -0.62 31.98 -12.71
C THR A 163 -0.56 30.91 -11.62
N PRO A 164 0.06 29.74 -11.90
CA PRO A 164 -0.03 28.60 -11.01
C PRO A 164 0.85 28.79 -9.78
N ALA A 165 0.23 28.99 -8.61
CA ALA A 165 0.93 28.81 -7.34
C ALA A 165 1.43 27.36 -7.23
N ARG A 166 2.66 27.17 -6.73
CA ARG A 166 3.29 25.85 -6.57
C ARG A 166 4.08 25.77 -5.28
N LEU A 167 3.91 24.65 -4.57
CA LEU A 167 4.76 24.23 -3.46
C LEU A 167 5.41 22.89 -3.80
N SER A 168 6.68 22.70 -3.46
CA SER A 168 7.40 21.43 -3.63
C SER A 168 8.14 21.09 -2.35
N CYS A 169 7.96 19.86 -1.87
CA CYS A 169 8.43 19.39 -0.58
C CYS A 169 8.99 17.98 -0.67
N ARG A 170 9.77 17.61 0.35
CA ARG A 170 10.24 16.25 0.57
C ARG A 170 9.74 15.76 1.91
N THR A 171 9.41 14.48 1.98
CA THR A 171 9.02 13.80 3.21
C THR A 171 9.75 12.47 3.31
N GLU A 172 10.38 12.23 4.46
CA GLU A 172 11.08 10.99 4.79
C GLU A 172 10.52 10.44 6.10
N LEU A 173 10.13 9.16 6.09
CA LEU A 173 9.41 8.52 7.18
C LEU A 173 9.94 7.11 7.39
N THR A 174 9.90 6.65 8.64
CA THR A 174 10.28 5.30 9.04
C THR A 174 9.30 4.79 10.08
N GLU A 175 8.78 3.59 9.88
CA GLU A 175 7.88 2.92 10.83
C GLU A 175 8.42 1.52 11.16
N PRO A 176 8.36 1.07 12.42
CA PRO A 176 8.69 -0.30 12.77
C PRO A 176 7.69 -1.26 12.13
N ALA A 177 8.19 -2.39 11.61
CA ALA A 177 7.41 -3.44 10.96
C ALA A 177 7.66 -4.77 11.66
N LEU A 178 7.23 -4.85 12.92
CA LEU A 178 7.42 -6.00 13.79
C LEU A 178 6.28 -7.01 13.51
N GLY A 179 6.60 -8.11 12.83
CA GLY A 179 5.63 -9.13 12.45
C GLY A 179 5.91 -9.74 11.08
N GLY A 180 4.90 -10.40 10.51
CA GLY A 180 4.95 -10.98 9.18
C GLY A 180 4.63 -9.94 8.10
N TYR A 181 4.34 -10.43 6.89
CA TYR A 181 4.07 -9.56 5.74
C TYR A 181 2.80 -8.72 5.90
N THR A 182 1.80 -9.22 6.61
CA THR A 182 0.58 -8.46 6.90
C THR A 182 0.86 -7.25 7.78
N GLU A 183 1.60 -7.42 8.88
CA GLU A 183 1.99 -6.32 9.79
C GLU A 183 2.94 -5.33 9.10
N MET A 184 3.79 -5.82 8.22
CA MET A 184 4.63 -5.00 7.35
C MET A 184 3.78 -4.10 6.44
N VAL A 185 2.76 -4.65 5.76
CA VAL A 185 1.85 -3.87 4.92
C VAL A 185 1.04 -2.86 5.74
N VAL A 186 0.57 -3.23 6.93
CA VAL A 186 -0.08 -2.28 7.84
C VAL A 186 0.85 -1.12 8.20
N SER A 187 2.15 -1.39 8.39
CA SER A 187 3.15 -0.35 8.67
C SER A 187 3.37 0.56 7.45
N GLN A 188 3.34 0.00 6.23
CA GLN A 188 3.38 0.78 4.99
C GLN A 188 2.13 1.66 4.82
N GLN A 189 0.93 1.15 5.16
CA GLN A 189 -0.30 1.95 5.17
C GLN A 189 -0.20 3.13 6.14
N ARG A 190 0.44 2.95 7.31
CA ARG A 190 0.70 4.04 8.27
C ARG A 190 1.66 5.09 7.71
N LEU A 191 2.73 4.68 7.04
CA LEU A 191 3.65 5.61 6.35
C LEU A 191 2.90 6.46 5.32
N LEU A 192 2.00 5.87 4.54
CA LEU A 192 1.19 6.62 3.57
C LEU A 192 0.19 7.56 4.24
N SER A 193 -0.42 7.13 5.36
CA SER A 193 -1.28 8.01 6.15
C SER A 193 -0.52 9.24 6.65
N GLN A 194 0.71 9.06 7.12
CA GLN A 194 1.57 10.17 7.52
C GLN A 194 1.96 11.06 6.34
N LEU A 195 2.29 10.50 5.17
CA LEU A 195 2.54 11.29 3.96
C LEU A 195 1.30 12.11 3.56
N SER A 196 0.10 11.53 3.59
CA SER A 196 -1.16 12.24 3.36
C SER A 196 -1.36 13.37 4.37
N GLN A 197 -1.04 13.12 5.65
CA GLN A 197 -1.13 14.14 6.69
C GLN A 197 -0.19 15.32 6.43
N ALA A 198 1.05 15.06 6.01
CA ALA A 198 2.01 16.09 5.61
C ALA A 198 1.49 16.94 4.45
N ILE A 199 1.00 16.31 3.39
CA ILE A 199 0.42 17.00 2.22
C ILE A 199 -0.81 17.83 2.64
N GLY A 200 -1.72 17.24 3.40
CA GLY A 200 -2.93 17.92 3.87
C GLY A 200 -2.63 19.10 4.79
N ALA A 201 -1.60 19.02 5.63
CA ALA A 201 -1.15 20.13 6.47
C ALA A 201 -0.62 21.30 5.64
N ALA A 202 0.13 21.02 4.57
CA ALA A 202 0.57 22.07 3.65
C ALA A 202 -0.60 22.73 2.90
N MET A 203 -1.62 21.95 2.54
CA MET A 203 -2.82 22.49 1.86
C MET A 203 -3.74 23.30 2.78
N ALA A 204 -3.73 23.05 4.09
CA ALA A 204 -4.53 23.82 5.03
C ALA A 204 -4.19 25.33 5.04
N ARG A 205 -3.01 25.72 4.53
CA ARG A 205 -2.55 27.11 4.42
C ARG A 205 -2.32 27.55 2.96
N TRP A 206 -2.85 26.81 1.99
CA TRP A 206 -2.70 27.12 0.57
C TRP A 206 -3.27 28.52 0.23
N PRO A 207 -2.61 29.32 -0.66
CA PRO A 207 -1.36 29.04 -1.38
C PRO A 207 -0.07 29.37 -0.61
N GLN A 208 -0.17 29.97 0.58
CA GLN A 208 0.96 30.29 1.46
C GLN A 208 1.48 29.06 2.24
N GLY A 209 1.19 27.86 1.74
CA GLY A 209 1.60 26.61 2.36
C GLY A 209 3.12 26.52 2.40
N GLN A 210 3.65 26.01 3.50
CA GLN A 210 5.07 25.67 3.63
C GLN A 210 5.20 24.17 3.81
N CYS A 211 6.39 23.63 3.53
CA CYS A 211 6.65 22.24 3.81
C CYS A 211 6.47 21.96 5.30
N PRO A 212 5.71 20.91 5.66
CA PRO A 212 5.57 20.51 7.05
C PRO A 212 6.95 20.10 7.58
N GLY A 213 7.22 20.43 8.85
CA GLY A 213 8.38 19.89 9.55
C GLY A 213 8.27 18.38 9.74
N PRO A 214 9.27 17.74 10.37
CA PRO A 214 9.21 16.33 10.73
C PRO A 214 7.90 16.04 11.48
N LEU A 215 7.12 15.08 10.97
CA LEU A 215 5.91 14.65 11.68
C LEU A 215 6.33 13.98 12.99
N PRO A 216 5.63 14.23 14.11
CA PRO A 216 5.88 13.49 15.33
C PRO A 216 5.65 12.00 15.06
N ALA A 217 6.61 11.15 15.44
CA ALA A 217 6.47 9.71 15.34
C ALA A 217 5.16 9.30 16.03
N THR A 218 4.26 8.64 15.30
CA THR A 218 2.96 8.27 15.88
C THR A 218 3.17 7.29 17.02
N ALA A 219 2.50 7.50 18.16
CA ALA A 219 2.58 6.66 19.36
C ALA A 219 2.00 5.23 19.18
N GLY A 220 1.77 4.78 17.94
CA GLY A 220 1.24 3.46 17.61
C GLY A 220 2.22 2.30 17.87
N ALA A 221 3.50 2.59 18.08
CA ALA A 221 4.50 1.57 18.44
C ALA A 221 4.37 1.07 19.90
N ALA A 222 3.76 1.84 20.80
CA ALA A 222 3.70 1.49 22.23
C ALA A 222 2.65 0.41 22.57
N ALA A 223 1.61 0.23 21.75
CA ALA A 223 0.54 -0.72 22.04
C ALA A 223 0.90 -2.19 21.75
N ALA A 224 1.89 -2.45 20.88
CA ALA A 224 2.31 -3.82 20.54
C ALA A 224 3.29 -4.44 21.56
N ALA A 225 3.96 -3.63 22.39
CA ALA A 225 4.90 -4.12 23.39
C ALA A 225 4.24 -4.64 24.68
N GLY A 226 2.93 -4.40 24.88
CA GLY A 226 2.21 -4.76 26.11
C GLY A 226 1.56 -6.15 26.13
N ALA A 227 1.48 -6.85 25.00
CA ALA A 227 0.74 -8.12 24.92
C ALA A 227 1.57 -9.38 25.26
N GLY A 228 2.86 -9.24 25.58
CA GLY A 228 3.80 -10.36 25.74
C GLY A 228 3.97 -10.94 27.16
N LEU A 229 3.34 -10.40 28.21
CA LEU A 229 3.52 -10.89 29.58
C LEU A 229 2.21 -11.07 30.33
N ARG A 230 1.44 -12.11 30.00
CA ARG A 230 0.51 -12.77 30.94
C ARG A 230 0.36 -14.26 30.62
N THR A 231 1.35 -15.05 31.02
CA THR A 231 1.13 -16.44 31.46
C THR A 231 2.02 -16.71 32.67
N SER A 232 1.39 -16.79 33.83
CA SER A 232 1.80 -17.65 34.95
C SER A 232 0.59 -17.91 35.83
#